data_AF-A0A142Y0H2-F1
#
_entry.id   AF-A0A142Y0H2-F1
#
_cell.length_a   1.000
_cell.length_b   1.000
_cell.length_c   1.000
_cell.angle_alpha   90.00
_cell.angle_beta   90.00
_cell.angle_gamma   90.00
#
_symmetry.space_group_name_H-M   'P 1'
#
loop_
_entity.id
_entity.type
_entity.pdbx_description
1 polymer ?
#
loop_
_entity_poly.entity_id
_entity_poly.type
_entity_poly.pdbx_seq_one_letter_code
_entity_poly.pdbx_strand_id
1 'polypeptide(L)'
;MDYTERTRQNVIAADGTLILGPPRLSGGSLLTLRMARELQKPFLAIKMPEMASGVVWDSTIHRPLSRNRELPSILIWLSHYPIRVLNVAGPRASKVPAAYEAARSLLQELFQRLGQEAKPPRSAEK
;
A
#
# COMPACT_ATOMS: atom_id res chain seq x y z
N MET A 1 -16.41 19.53 4.15
CA MET A 1 -15.74 18.81 3.04
C MET A 1 -16.28 17.41 2.99
N ASP A 2 -16.83 16.99 1.85
CA ASP A 2 -17.30 15.62 1.63
C ASP A 2 -16.11 14.63 1.58
N TYR A 3 -16.33 13.39 1.99
CA TYR A 3 -15.34 12.30 1.96
C TYR A 3 -14.80 12.06 0.53
N THR A 4 -15.66 12.21 -0.47
CA THR A 4 -15.33 12.08 -1.89
C THR A 4 -14.32 13.15 -2.31
N GLU A 5 -14.55 14.40 -1.91
CA GLU A 5 -13.70 15.53 -2.30
C GLU A 5 -12.29 15.37 -1.74
N ARG A 6 -12.17 15.00 -0.45
CA ARG A 6 -10.86 14.72 0.16
C ARG A 6 -10.13 13.57 -0.53
N THR A 7 -10.85 12.52 -0.91
CA THR A 7 -10.26 11.38 -1.63
C THR A 7 -9.71 11.81 -2.98
N ARG A 8 -10.45 12.64 -3.72
CA ARG A 8 -10.03 13.19 -5.01
C ARG A 8 -8.79 14.07 -4.87
N GLN A 9 -8.79 14.99 -3.91
CA GLN A 9 -7.66 15.89 -3.67
C GLN A 9 -6.37 15.12 -3.33
N ASN A 10 -6.47 14.06 -2.51
CA ASN A 10 -5.30 13.21 -2.21
C ASN A 10 -4.72 12.52 -3.45
N VAL A 11 -5.58 12.06 -4.38
CA VAL A 11 -5.13 11.45 -5.64
C VAL A 11 -4.48 12.49 -6.56
N ILE A 12 -5.03 13.71 -6.61
CA ILE A 12 -4.49 14.81 -7.42
C ILE A 12 -3.09 15.23 -6.93
N ALA A 13 -2.96 15.39 -5.61
CA ALA A 13 -1.74 15.87 -4.96
C ALA A 13 -0.59 14.86 -4.98
N ALA A 14 -0.87 13.58 -5.21
CA ALA A 14 0.13 12.53 -5.26
C ALA A 14 0.67 12.29 -6.68
N ASP A 15 1.91 11.80 -6.76
CA ASP A 15 2.54 11.36 -8.02
C ASP A 15 2.05 9.96 -8.41
N GLY A 16 1.68 9.14 -7.43
CA GLY A 16 1.09 7.82 -7.63
C GLY A 16 0.24 7.38 -6.44
N THR A 17 -0.65 6.40 -6.66
CA THR A 17 -1.51 5.86 -5.60
C THR A 17 -1.35 4.34 -5.44
N LEU A 18 -0.90 3.89 -4.27
CA LEU A 18 -0.91 2.50 -3.86
C LEU A 18 -2.23 2.18 -3.14
N ILE A 19 -2.94 1.16 -3.61
CA ILE A 19 -4.25 0.74 -3.06
C ILE A 19 -4.09 -0.65 -2.46
N LEU A 20 -4.26 -0.75 -1.15
CA LEU A 20 -4.18 -1.99 -0.37
C LEU A 20 -5.60 -2.42 0.00
N GLY A 21 -5.98 -3.65 -0.34
CA GLY A 21 -7.32 -4.11 0.02
C GLY A 21 -7.62 -5.56 -0.31
N PRO A 22 -8.79 -6.06 0.10
CA PRO A 22 -9.22 -7.41 -0.22
C PRO A 22 -9.34 -7.62 -1.74
N PRO A 23 -9.40 -8.88 -2.21
CA PRO A 23 -9.49 -9.21 -3.63
C PRO A 23 -10.60 -8.47 -4.40
N ARG A 24 -11.67 -8.09 -3.70
CA ARG A 24 -12.75 -7.24 -4.20
C ARG A 24 -12.73 -5.90 -3.45
N LEU A 25 -12.28 -4.85 -4.12
CA LEU A 25 -12.32 -3.50 -3.58
C LEU A 25 -13.77 -3.00 -3.46
N SER A 26 -14.03 -2.22 -2.41
CA SER A 26 -15.34 -1.61 -2.16
C SER A 26 -15.19 -0.26 -1.48
N GLY A 27 -16.27 0.53 -1.43
CA GLY A 27 -16.31 1.82 -0.75
C GLY A 27 -15.19 2.77 -1.18
N GLY A 28 -14.51 3.37 -0.19
CA GLY A 28 -13.45 4.36 -0.41
C GLY A 28 -12.29 3.86 -1.29
N SER A 29 -11.83 2.61 -1.12
CA SER A 29 -10.73 2.08 -1.95
C SER A 29 -11.12 1.95 -3.43
N LEU A 30 -12.38 1.56 -3.71
CA LEU A 30 -12.88 1.50 -5.08
C LEU A 30 -13.05 2.91 -5.68
N LEU A 31 -13.49 3.88 -4.88
CA LEU A 31 -13.56 5.28 -5.28
C LEU A 31 -12.18 5.82 -5.65
N THR A 32 -11.16 5.57 -4.81
CA THR A 32 -9.77 5.96 -5.09
C THR A 32 -9.26 5.35 -6.39
N LEU A 33 -9.52 4.06 -6.63
CA LEU A 33 -9.14 3.39 -7.88
C LEU A 33 -9.75 4.07 -9.10
N ARG A 34 -11.06 4.39 -9.04
CA ARG A 34 -11.77 5.08 -10.12
C ARG A 34 -11.16 6.46 -10.37
N MET A 35 -10.93 7.23 -9.32
CA MET A 35 -10.34 8.57 -9.43
C MET A 35 -8.93 8.53 -10.03
N ALA A 36 -8.07 7.62 -9.60
CA ALA A 36 -6.72 7.49 -10.16
C ALA A 36 -6.76 7.16 -11.66
N ARG A 37 -7.69 6.27 -12.05
CA ARG A 37 -7.92 5.91 -13.46
C ARG A 37 -8.46 7.08 -14.28
N GLU A 38 -9.48 7.79 -13.77
CA GLU A 38 -10.09 8.95 -14.42
C GLU A 38 -9.09 10.09 -14.62
N LEU A 39 -8.22 10.33 -13.62
CA LEU A 39 -7.19 11.37 -13.66
C LEU A 39 -5.91 10.93 -14.38
N GLN A 40 -5.87 9.70 -14.92
CA GLN A 40 -4.70 9.10 -15.55
C GLN A 40 -3.43 9.16 -14.70
N LYS A 41 -3.58 9.10 -13.37
CA LYS A 41 -2.47 9.06 -12.41
C LYS A 41 -1.97 7.62 -12.28
N PRO A 42 -0.65 7.38 -12.18
CA PRO A 42 -0.12 6.05 -11.89
C PRO A 42 -0.76 5.47 -10.62
N PHE A 43 -1.19 4.20 -10.68
CA PHE A 43 -1.70 3.49 -9.51
C PHE A 43 -1.30 2.03 -9.55
N LEU A 44 -1.21 1.43 -8.36
CA LEU A 44 -1.02 -0.01 -8.17
C LEU A 44 -2.01 -0.50 -7.12
N ALA A 45 -2.80 -1.52 -7.46
CA ALA A 45 -3.71 -2.15 -6.52
C ALA A 45 -3.16 -3.52 -6.11
N ILE A 46 -2.84 -3.65 -4.83
CA ILE A 46 -2.34 -4.88 -4.22
C ILE A 46 -3.48 -5.59 -3.50
N LYS A 47 -3.65 -6.86 -3.84
CA LYS A 47 -4.64 -7.74 -3.20
C LYS A 47 -4.03 -8.29 -1.92
N MET A 48 -4.75 -8.13 -0.83
CA MET A 48 -4.40 -8.63 0.51
C MET A 48 -5.50 -9.59 0.96
N PRO A 49 -5.41 -10.88 0.60
CA PRO A 49 -6.43 -11.89 0.94
C PRO A 49 -6.71 -12.00 2.44
N GLU A 50 -5.72 -11.72 3.28
CA GLU A 50 -5.83 -11.64 4.74
C GLU A 50 -6.86 -10.60 5.22
N MET A 51 -7.20 -9.61 4.37
CA MET A 51 -8.23 -8.61 4.64
C MET A 51 -9.66 -9.08 4.27
N ALA A 52 -9.83 -10.27 3.66
CA ALA A 52 -11.11 -10.74 3.13
C ALA A 52 -12.07 -11.37 4.17
N SER A 53 -11.75 -11.27 5.47
CA SER A 53 -12.50 -11.76 6.64
C SER A 53 -12.51 -13.28 6.87
N GLY A 54 -12.35 -13.68 8.14
CA GLY A 54 -12.43 -15.06 8.65
C GLY A 54 -11.23 -15.51 9.49
N VAL A 55 -10.05 -14.96 9.24
CA VAL A 55 -8.88 -15.21 10.09
C VAL A 55 -8.95 -14.29 11.30
N VAL A 56 -9.19 -14.88 12.48
CA VAL A 56 -8.96 -14.20 13.76
C VAL A 56 -7.49 -13.82 13.79
N TRP A 57 -7.20 -12.52 13.81
CA TRP A 57 -5.86 -12.04 14.12
C TRP A 57 -5.64 -12.25 15.62
N ASP A 58 -5.25 -13.46 15.99
CA ASP A 58 -4.73 -13.72 17.32
C ASP A 58 -3.39 -12.97 17.45
N SER A 59 -3.32 -11.98 18.33
CA SER A 59 -2.11 -11.23 18.65
C SER A 59 -0.94 -12.11 19.12
N THR A 60 -1.25 -13.35 19.53
CA THR A 60 -0.30 -14.35 20.00
C THR A 60 0.19 -15.27 18.87
N ILE A 61 -0.65 -15.52 17.86
CA ILE A 61 -0.23 -16.14 16.60
C ILE A 61 0.12 -15.02 15.64
N HIS A 62 1.31 -14.43 15.85
CA HIS A 62 2.09 -13.88 14.74
C HIS A 62 2.35 -15.04 13.78
N ARG A 63 1.38 -15.40 12.93
CA ARG A 63 1.70 -16.10 11.71
C ARG A 63 2.68 -15.14 11.05
N PRO A 64 3.95 -15.54 10.84
CA PRO A 64 4.91 -14.61 10.26
C PRO A 64 4.24 -14.12 8.98
N LEU A 65 4.16 -12.79 8.80
CA LEU A 65 3.94 -12.18 7.49
C LEU A 65 5.08 -12.73 6.63
N SER A 66 4.88 -13.91 6.08
CA SER A 66 5.93 -14.74 5.51
C SER A 66 6.22 -14.15 4.15
N ARG A 67 7.04 -13.09 4.18
CA ARG A 67 7.36 -12.14 3.12
C ARG A 67 6.11 -11.48 2.55
N ASN A 68 6.10 -10.15 2.52
CA ASN A 68 5.16 -9.42 1.67
C ASN A 68 5.45 -9.80 0.21
N ARG A 69 4.76 -10.83 -0.31
CA ARG A 69 4.98 -11.38 -1.67
C ARG A 69 4.77 -10.33 -2.76
N GLU A 70 4.04 -9.28 -2.42
CA GLU A 70 3.67 -8.17 -3.27
C GLU A 70 4.75 -7.06 -3.33
N LEU A 71 5.76 -7.10 -2.44
CA LEU A 71 6.82 -6.09 -2.42
C LEU A 71 7.61 -5.96 -3.73
N PRO A 72 8.05 -7.05 -4.38
CA PRO A 72 8.74 -6.94 -5.66
C PRO A 72 7.90 -6.17 -6.69
N SER A 73 6.59 -6.42 -6.75
CA SER A 73 5.69 -5.71 -7.67
C SER A 73 5.57 -4.23 -7.32
N ILE A 74 5.54 -3.88 -6.03
CA ILE A 74 5.52 -2.47 -5.59
C ILE A 74 6.84 -1.78 -5.95
N LEU A 75 7.99 -2.41 -5.69
CA LEU A 75 9.30 -1.85 -6.02
C LEU A 75 9.49 -1.64 -7.53
N ILE A 76 9.08 -2.62 -8.34
CA ILE A 76 9.08 -2.49 -9.81
C ILE A 76 8.19 -1.33 -10.26
N TRP A 77 6.99 -1.21 -9.68
CA TRP A 77 6.10 -0.09 -10.01
C TRP A 77 6.69 1.26 -9.61
N LEU A 78 7.31 1.35 -8.43
CA LEU A 78 7.99 2.56 -7.95
C LEU A 78 9.22 2.91 -8.80
N SER A 79 9.90 1.94 -9.41
CA SER A 79 11.05 2.22 -10.29
C SER A 79 10.62 2.64 -11.70
N HIS A 80 9.42 2.25 -12.14
CA HIS A 80 8.87 2.61 -13.46
C HIS A 80 8.28 4.02 -13.50
N TYR A 81 7.88 4.58 -12.36
CA TYR A 81 7.25 5.90 -12.28
C TYR A 81 8.03 6.80 -11.31
N PRO A 82 8.25 8.10 -11.63
CA PRO A 82 8.97 9.02 -10.75
C PRO A 82 8.10 9.48 -9.56
N ILE A 83 7.73 8.56 -8.67
CA ILE A 83 6.83 8.80 -7.55
C ILE A 83 7.63 9.35 -6.36
N ARG A 84 7.46 10.64 -6.05
CA ARG A 84 8.04 11.27 -4.84
C ARG A 84 7.02 11.37 -3.73
N VAL A 85 5.76 11.63 -4.08
CA VAL A 85 4.62 11.66 -3.17
C VAL A 85 3.72 10.47 -3.46
N LEU A 86 3.70 9.48 -2.56
CA LEU A 86 2.87 8.30 -2.65
C LEU A 86 1.61 8.45 -1.79
N ASN A 87 0.44 8.42 -2.42
CA ASN A 87 -0.82 8.24 -1.70
C ASN A 87 -1.03 6.75 -1.40
N VAL A 88 -1.42 6.41 -0.16
CA VAL A 88 -1.75 5.03 0.23
C VAL A 88 -3.21 4.97 0.65
N ALA A 89 -3.99 4.13 -0.03
CA ALA A 89 -5.41 3.97 0.22
C ALA A 89 -5.73 2.52 0.61
N GLY A 90 -6.79 2.35 1.42
CA GLY A 90 -7.27 1.04 1.83
C GLY A 90 -8.56 1.13 2.64
N PRO A 91 -9.20 -0.01 2.95
CA PRO A 91 -10.40 -0.02 3.77
C PRO A 91 -10.08 0.50 5.18
N ARG A 92 -11.06 1.14 5.81
CA ARG A 92 -10.93 1.59 7.21
C ARG A 92 -10.85 0.38 8.14
N ALA A 93 -10.02 0.46 9.18
CA ALA A 93 -9.92 -0.58 10.22
C ALA A 93 -11.28 -0.91 10.86
N SER A 94 -12.16 0.09 11.01
CA SER A 94 -13.53 -0.09 11.51
C SER A 94 -14.41 -0.97 10.61
N LYS A 95 -14.03 -1.20 9.35
CA LYS A 95 -14.70 -2.12 8.41
C LYS A 95 -13.91 -3.40 8.18
N VAL A 96 -12.58 -3.32 8.25
CA VAL A 96 -11.65 -4.42 8.04
C VAL A 96 -10.57 -4.34 9.12
N PRO A 97 -10.73 -5.01 10.28
CA PRO A 97 -9.83 -4.86 11.42
C PRO A 97 -8.35 -5.09 11.11
N ALA A 98 -8.04 -6.05 10.23
CA ALA A 98 -6.68 -6.38 9.80
C ALA A 98 -6.04 -5.31 8.89
N ALA A 99 -6.79 -4.29 8.43
CA ALA A 99 -6.30 -3.36 7.42
C ALA A 99 -5.09 -2.54 7.89
N TYR A 100 -5.09 -2.13 9.16
CA TYR A 100 -4.02 -1.30 9.71
C TYR A 100 -2.69 -2.06 9.81
N GLU A 101 -2.69 -3.22 10.46
CA GLU A 101 -1.47 -4.01 10.66
C GLU A 101 -0.89 -4.54 9.34
N ALA A 102 -1.74 -4.97 8.40
CA ALA A 102 -1.29 -5.39 7.08
C ALA A 102 -0.63 -4.24 6.30
N ALA A 103 -1.24 -3.04 6.30
CA ALA A 103 -0.65 -1.87 5.67
C ALA A 103 0.66 -1.45 6.36
N ARG A 104 0.68 -1.43 7.70
CA ARG A 104 1.86 -1.06 8.49
C ARG A 104 3.03 -1.98 8.21
N SER A 105 2.82 -3.30 8.28
CA SER A 105 3.84 -4.31 8.02
C SER A 105 4.45 -4.18 6.61
N LEU A 106 3.58 -4.06 5.60
CA LEU A 106 4.02 -3.90 4.21
C LEU A 106 4.83 -2.61 4.02
N LEU A 107 4.37 -1.48 4.57
CA LEU A 107 5.06 -0.19 4.44
C LEU A 107 6.39 -0.17 5.19
N GLN A 108 6.48 -0.82 6.36
CA GLN A 108 7.74 -0.95 7.11
C GLN A 108 8.79 -1.69 6.29
N GLU A 109 8.46 -2.85 5.72
CA GLU A 109 9.40 -3.62 4.89
C GLU A 109 9.73 -2.87 3.58
N LEU A 110 8.75 -2.19 2.97
CA LEU A 110 8.97 -1.35 1.79
C LEU A 110 10.00 -0.25 2.06
N PHE A 111 9.83 0.52 3.14
CA PHE A 111 10.75 1.61 3.47
C PHE A 111 12.13 1.10 3.90
N GLN A 112 12.21 -0.08 4.55
CA GLN A 112 13.50 -0.72 4.83
C GLN A 112 14.25 -1.05 3.54
N ARG A 113 13.58 -1.60 2.52
CA ARG A 113 14.19 -1.93 1.23
C ARG A 113 14.62 -0.68 0.47
N LEU A 114 13.76 0.33 0.38
CA LEU A 114 14.09 1.61 -0.27
C LEU A 114 15.26 2.33 0.44
N GLY A 115 15.33 2.24 1.77
CA GLY A 115 16.44 2.79 2.55
C GLY A 115 17.76 2.01 2.40
N GLN A 116 17.70 0.71 2.08
CA GLN A 116 18.88 -0.10 1.79
C GLN A 116 19.42 0.18 0.38
N GLU A 117 18.57 0.36 -0.62
CA GLU A 117 18.97 0.74 -1.99
C GLU A 117 19.59 2.15 -2.05
N ALA A 118 19.12 3.07 -1.20
CA ALA A 118 19.67 4.42 -1.12
C ALA A 118 21.02 4.51 -0.40
N LYS A 119 21.43 3.46 0.34
CA LYS A 119 22.72 3.43 1.02
C LYS A 119 23.75 2.84 0.06
N PRO A 120 24.83 3.56 -0.33
CA PRO A 120 25.86 2.97 -1.16
C PRO A 120 26.38 1.69 -0.49
N PRO A 121 26.75 0.65 -1.25
CA PRO A 121 27.31 -0.56 -0.67
C PRO A 121 28.44 -0.16 0.25
N ARG A 122 28.39 -0.65 1.49
CA ARG A 122 29.44 -0.40 2.48
C ARG A 122 30.73 -0.93 1.85
N SER A 123 31.59 -0.02 1.38
CA SER A 123 32.93 -0.35 0.93
C SER A 123 33.54 -1.24 2.00
N ALA A 124 34.05 -2.40 1.62
CA ALA A 124 34.89 -3.19 2.48
C ALA A 124 36.09 -2.31 2.87
N GLU A 125 36.03 -1.69 4.06
CA GLU A 125 37.21 -1.21 4.72
C GLU A 125 38.02 -2.45 5.11
N LYS A 126 39.22 -2.48 4.51
CA LYS A 126 40.37 -3.37 4.68
C LYS A 126 40.35 -4.35 5.84
#